data_AF-A0AAU1LED5-F1
#
_entry.id   AF-A0AAU1LED5-F1
#
_cell.length_a   1.000
_cell.length_b   1.000
_cell.length_c   1.000
_cell.angle_alpha   90.00
_cell.angle_beta   90.00
_cell.angle_gamma   90.00
#
_symmetry.space_group_name_H-M   'P 1'
#
loop_
_entity.id
_entity.type
_entity.pdbx_description
1 polymer ?
#
loop_
_entity_poly.entity_id
_entity_poly.type
_entity_poly.pdbx_seq_one_letter_code
_entity_poly.pdbx_strand_id
1 'polypeptide(L)'
;MREPPPVPRLASAPAAPAEPSPLPRCPECASAPERISWRQRPGRPVVLVFDPCGHRYTSPAPPVLAVTPPPPEAYEGPAPLSW
;
A
#
# COMPACT_ATOMS: atom_id res chain seq x y z
N MET A 1 44.49 -36.96 -8.74
CA MET A 1 43.66 -35.74 -8.81
C MET A 1 42.23 -36.19 -9.01
N ARG A 2 41.29 -35.68 -8.21
CA ARG A 2 39.87 -36.05 -8.28
C ARG A 2 39.15 -34.94 -9.03
N GLU A 3 38.52 -35.25 -10.15
CA GLU A 3 37.75 -34.26 -10.92
C GLU A 3 36.57 -33.75 -10.10
N PRO A 4 36.29 -32.43 -10.11
CA PRO A 4 35.13 -31.88 -9.44
C PRO A 4 33.84 -32.33 -10.16
N PRO A 5 32.78 -32.69 -9.42
CA PRO A 5 31.53 -33.13 -10.02
C PRO A 5 30.88 -31.99 -10.83
N PRO A 6 30.20 -32.30 -11.95
CA PRO A 6 29.56 -31.28 -12.78
C PRO A 6 28.42 -30.60 -12.01
N VAL A 7 28.44 -29.28 -11.98
CA VAL A 7 27.37 -28.46 -11.40
C VAL A 7 26.15 -28.49 -12.31
N PRO A 8 24.95 -28.87 -11.83
CA PRO A 8 23.72 -28.74 -12.61
C PRO A 8 23.46 -27.26 -12.86
N ARG A 9 23.47 -26.83 -14.12
CA ARG A 9 23.04 -25.47 -14.48
C ARG A 9 21.52 -25.39 -14.30
N LEU A 10 21.10 -24.66 -13.29
CA LEU A 10 19.70 -24.23 -13.11
C LEU A 10 19.29 -23.44 -14.36
N ALA A 11 18.31 -23.97 -15.10
CA ALA A 11 17.69 -23.25 -16.20
C ALA A 11 16.99 -22.00 -15.66
N SER A 12 17.11 -20.89 -16.38
CA SER A 12 16.42 -19.64 -16.05
C SER A 12 14.91 -19.87 -15.99
N ALA A 13 14.28 -19.42 -14.91
CA ALA A 13 12.84 -19.44 -14.79
C ALA A 13 12.21 -18.60 -15.91
N PRO A 14 11.15 -19.08 -16.60
CA PRO A 14 10.45 -18.27 -17.60
C PRO A 14 9.88 -17.02 -16.92
N ALA A 15 9.99 -15.88 -17.59
CA ALA A 15 9.41 -14.63 -17.11
C ALA A 15 7.89 -14.79 -16.94
N ALA A 16 7.44 -14.89 -15.70
CA ALA A 16 6.02 -14.83 -15.40
C ALA A 16 5.46 -13.48 -15.91
N PRO A 17 4.21 -13.44 -16.41
CA PRO A 17 3.56 -12.17 -16.70
C PRO A 17 3.60 -11.32 -15.43
N ALA A 18 4.10 -10.09 -15.56
CA ALA A 18 4.26 -9.18 -14.42
C ALA A 18 2.92 -9.05 -13.71
N GLU A 19 2.85 -9.54 -12.46
CA GLU A 19 1.70 -9.31 -11.61
C GLU A 19 1.38 -7.81 -11.62
N PRO A 20 0.09 -7.42 -11.67
CA PRO A 20 -0.26 -6.01 -11.64
C PRO A 20 0.37 -5.40 -10.40
N SER A 21 1.27 -4.43 -10.61
CA SER A 21 1.90 -3.70 -9.52
C SER A 21 0.80 -3.22 -8.57
N PRO A 22 0.95 -3.38 -7.25
CA PRO A 22 -0.06 -2.96 -6.29
C PRO A 22 -0.27 -1.43 -6.31
N LEU A 23 0.66 -0.69 -6.92
CA LEU A 23 0.60 0.77 -6.99
C LEU A 23 -0.16 1.24 -8.24
N PRO A 24 -1.10 2.20 -8.09
CA PRO A 24 -1.76 2.81 -9.23
C PRO A 24 -0.76 3.58 -10.11
N ARG A 25 -1.02 3.62 -11.42
CA ARG A 25 -0.22 4.41 -12.37
C ARG A 25 -0.43 5.92 -12.16
N CYS A 26 0.57 6.71 -12.55
CA CYS A 26 0.45 8.17 -12.54
C CYS A 26 -0.68 8.61 -13.50
N PRO A 27 -1.66 9.42 -13.07
CA PRO A 27 -2.75 9.85 -13.94
C PRO A 27 -2.32 10.82 -15.04
N GLU A 28 -1.20 11.53 -14.84
CA GLU A 28 -0.68 12.52 -15.80
C GLU A 28 0.10 11.86 -16.95
N CYS A 29 1.02 10.95 -16.64
CA CYS A 29 1.93 10.37 -17.62
C CYS A 29 1.78 8.85 -17.82
N ALA A 30 0.81 8.23 -17.14
CA ALA A 30 0.53 6.78 -17.17
C ALA A 30 1.71 5.87 -16.78
N SER A 31 2.81 6.43 -16.29
CA SER A 31 3.98 5.67 -15.84
C SER A 31 3.66 4.88 -14.58
N ALA A 32 4.22 3.66 -14.50
CA ALA A 32 4.19 2.88 -13.27
C ALA A 32 5.16 3.51 -12.26
N PRO A 33 4.68 3.96 -11.09
CA PRO A 33 5.55 4.51 -10.07
C PRO A 33 6.29 3.39 -9.34
N GLU A 34 7.48 3.72 -8.84
CA GLU A 34 8.21 2.88 -7.87
C GLU A 34 7.70 3.14 -6.45
N ARG A 35 7.28 4.39 -6.18
CA ARG A 35 6.79 4.82 -4.88
C ARG A 35 5.73 5.91 -5.02
N ILE A 36 4.75 5.87 -4.12
CA ILE A 36 3.75 6.93 -3.97
C ILE A 36 3.84 7.46 -2.54
N SER A 37 4.12 8.76 -2.39
CA SER A 37 4.08 9.43 -1.10
C SER A 37 2.77 10.21 -0.96
N TRP A 38 2.17 10.24 0.23
CA TRP A 38 0.92 10.96 0.45
C TRP A 38 0.91 11.81 1.73
N ARG A 39 0.03 12.81 1.74
CA ARG A 39 -0.29 13.61 2.93
C ARG A 39 -1.80 13.78 3.06
N GLN A 40 -2.33 13.41 4.22
CA GLN A 40 -3.73 13.62 4.59
C GLN A 40 -3.81 14.64 5.73
N ARG A 41 -4.79 15.54 5.66
CA ARG A 41 -5.16 16.45 6.75
C ARG A 41 -6.67 16.43 6.91
N PRO A 42 -7.22 16.46 8.14
CA PRO A 42 -8.67 16.50 8.34
C PRO A 42 -9.32 17.64 7.55
N GLY A 43 -10.42 17.34 6.84
CA GLY A 43 -11.16 18.30 6.03
C GLY A 43 -10.44 18.80 4.77
N ARG A 44 -9.29 18.22 4.39
CA ARG A 44 -8.56 18.60 3.17
C ARG A 44 -8.45 17.41 2.19
N PRO A 45 -8.43 17.68 0.88
CA PRO A 45 -8.05 16.69 -0.11
C PRO A 45 -6.70 16.02 0.19
N VAL A 46 -6.57 14.75 -0.20
CA VAL A 46 -5.30 14.02 -0.14
C VAL A 46 -4.44 14.45 -1.31
N VAL A 47 -3.15 14.67 -1.04
CA VAL A 47 -2.14 14.91 -2.08
C VAL A 47 -1.28 13.66 -2.20
N LEU A 48 -1.16 13.14 -3.43
CA LEU A 48 -0.29 12.03 -3.83
C LEU A 48 0.87 12.56 -4.67
N VAL A 49 2.07 12.03 -4.46
CA VAL A 49 3.27 12.32 -5.26
C VAL A 49 3.83 11.02 -5.81
N PHE A 50 4.02 10.96 -7.13
CA PHE A 50 4.45 9.75 -7.85
C PHE A 50 5.94 9.83 -8.19
N ASP A 51 6.73 8.87 -7.72
CA ASP A 51 8.18 8.77 -7.95
C ASP A 51 8.45 7.70 -9.02
N PRO A 52 9.33 7.94 -10.02
CA PRO A 52 10.24 9.08 -10.17
C PRO A 52 9.69 10.29 -10.93
N CYS A 53 8.50 10.21 -11.53
CA CYS A 53 8.01 11.27 -12.42
C CYS A 53 7.73 12.63 -11.75
N GLY A 54 7.61 12.67 -10.41
CA GLY A 54 7.43 13.88 -9.62
C GLY A 54 6.03 14.51 -9.70
N HIS A 55 5.12 13.97 -10.52
CA HIS A 55 3.77 14.50 -10.67
C HIS A 55 2.97 14.41 -9.37
N ARG A 56 2.10 15.41 -9.16
CA ARG A 56 1.25 15.55 -7.98
C ARG A 56 -0.21 15.41 -8.39
N TYR A 57 -0.92 14.51 -7.71
CA TYR A 57 -2.37 14.38 -7.85
C TYR A 57 -3.04 14.81 -6.56
N THR A 58 -4.10 15.61 -6.68
CA THR A 58 -4.94 16.01 -5.53
C THR A 58 -6.31 15.38 -5.70
N SER A 59 -6.80 14.71 -4.65
CA SER A 59 -8.15 14.14 -4.69
C SER A 59 -9.21 15.23 -4.90
N PRO A 60 -10.32 14.93 -5.59
CA PRO A 60 -11.34 15.94 -5.86
C PRO A 60 -12.06 16.44 -4.60
N ALA A 61 -12.15 15.59 -3.56
CA ALA A 61 -12.77 15.91 -2.28
C ALA A 61 -11.93 15.41 -1.09
N PRO A 62 -12.10 15.98 0.12
CA PRO A 62 -11.56 15.42 1.34
C PRO A 62 -12.11 14.00 1.60
N PRO A 63 -11.27 13.04 2.01
CA PRO A 63 -11.75 11.73 2.40
C PRO A 63 -12.56 11.81 3.69
N VAL A 64 -13.67 11.07 3.74
CA VAL A 64 -14.41 10.86 4.99
C VAL A 64 -13.63 9.85 5.82
N LEU A 65 -13.21 10.25 7.02
CA LEU A 65 -12.59 9.33 7.99
C LEU A 65 -13.68 8.46 8.60
N ALA A 66 -13.75 7.20 8.19
CA ALA A 66 -14.55 6.19 8.86
C ALA A 66 -13.74 5.61 10.02
N VAL A 67 -14.22 5.77 11.25
CA VAL A 67 -13.66 5.11 12.43
C VAL A 67 -14.55 3.93 12.77
N THR A 68 -14.02 2.71 12.70
CA THR A 68 -14.73 1.53 13.17
C THR A 68 -14.77 1.58 14.71
N PRO A 69 -15.96 1.57 15.34
CA PRO A 69 -16.03 1.50 16.80
C PRO A 69 -15.44 0.17 17.29
N PRO A 70 -14.91 0.12 18.53
CA PRO A 70 -14.47 -1.14 19.12
C PRO A 70 -15.64 -2.13 19.23
N PRO A 71 -15.38 -3.45 19.17
CA PRO A 71 -16.41 -4.45 19.38
C PRO A 71 -17.00 -4.33 20.80
N PRO A 72 -18.27 -4.73 21.01
CA PRO A 72 -18.98 -4.54 22.28
C PRO A 72 -18.45 -5.32 23.49
N GLU A 73 -17.35 -6.07 23.38
CA GLU A 73 -16.83 -6.97 24.42
C GLU A 73 -15.49 -6.51 25.03
N ALA A 74 -15.44 -5.28 25.53
CA ALA A 74 -14.34 -4.81 26.38
C ALA A 74 -14.79 -3.76 27.42
N TYR A 75 -16.07 -3.74 27.79
CA TYR A 75 -16.51 -3.03 28.98
C TYR A 75 -16.88 -4.05 30.07
N GLU A 76 -15.87 -4.64 30.69
CA GLU A 76 -15.99 -5.18 32.05
C GLU A 76 -15.76 -4.02 33.03
N GLY A 77 -16.51 -2.92 32.85
CA GLY A 77 -16.56 -1.84 33.83
C GLY A 77 -17.41 -2.28 35.02
N PRO A 78 -17.11 -1.81 36.25
CA PRO A 78 -17.90 -2.20 37.42
C PRO A 78 -19.36 -1.82 37.22
N ALA A 79 -20.25 -2.72 37.68
CA ALA A 79 -21.69 -2.60 37.55
C ALA A 79 -22.18 -1.19 37.94
N PRO A 80 -23.18 -0.62 37.24
CA PRO A 80 -23.75 0.65 37.63
C PRO A 80 -24.27 0.55 39.06
N LEU A 81 -23.83 1.47 39.93
CA LEU A 81 -24.35 1.60 41.29
C LEU A 81 -25.83 1.99 41.18
N SER A 82 -26.72 1.04 41.49
CA SER A 82 -28.13 1.31 41.72
C SER A 82 -28.26 2.17 42.97
N TRP A 83 -28.77 3.39 42.79
CA TRP A 83 -29.30 4.22 43.87
C TRP A 83 -30.80 4.01 44.00
#